data_AF-A0A9E0NPD1-F1
#
_entry.id   AF-A0A9E0NPD1-F1
#
_cell.length_a   1.000
_cell.length_b   1.000
_cell.length_c   1.000
_cell.angle_alpha   90.00
_cell.angle_beta   90.00
_cell.angle_gamma   90.00
#
_symmetry.space_group_name_H-M   'P 1'
#
loop_
_entity.id
_entity.type
_entity.pdbx_description
1 polymer ?
#
loop_
_entity_poly.entity_id
_entity_poly.type
_entity_poly.pdbx_seq_one_letter_code
_entity_poly.pdbx_strand_id
1 'polypeptide(L)'
;MKKKYIIVLVAFIVLVSYALYKVHNFGVKGYFYNVYVMTQEKKIKKEIERKIYSKEFNDIISKIELNGLSTVNYLTDRDSLRIALNDSNSIENMKKINKPDITANEAEAILVVSRELTELQKVSGELKGYLKKRFKDFDYEYIANIGDKTISFIREKEKIYSLLPDDITNVIKVSSLGKAEQVQKILNGVEIPKEIAYSTKDFFEDKLDISNMESLYVISKSLLELQGLIPELKQVHQKLYPNLDYEAIAKDGKLYIDDKKADVLIEKEYSEGKYTYENPYVKVNPYNRVSNSVLIKYPGVEKENVTVTVNGRANGKNLQYKVIKDKDIKVFGLYIGGEANIVTINNGIKEIKIPVTIGELPDNMPSVVIMKSKGDNSAKNMIYTTYVSNLNSYGLVFDKEGNIRYIFDPNLNNDNSGRYLKFHKDAFIYYTRDNVVLFSKIGKVISRLSMEEFNKKNDALPFLDTGYPEFTSKNILERNSIVNTKGFTNINYPLGQIVETNSDTGEIIFSANVYFDYNDKTKNSINSSEEVEFPN
;
A
#
# COMPACT_ATOMS: atom_id res chain seq x y z
N MET A 1 75.12 -66.98 53.70
CA MET A 1 73.75 -67.45 53.38
C MET A 1 72.62 -66.56 53.91
N LYS A 2 72.68 -65.96 55.11
CA LYS A 2 71.56 -65.22 55.72
C LYS A 2 71.07 -63.94 54.99
N LYS A 3 71.94 -63.16 54.34
CA LYS A 3 71.54 -61.91 53.65
C LYS A 3 70.68 -62.11 52.39
N LYS A 4 70.89 -63.17 51.60
CA LYS A 4 70.08 -63.46 50.40
C LYS A 4 68.63 -63.83 50.74
N TYR A 5 68.42 -64.60 51.81
CA TYR A 5 67.07 -64.96 52.28
C TYR A 5 66.27 -63.76 52.77
N ILE A 6 66.91 -62.79 53.44
CA ILE A 6 66.23 -61.58 53.91
C ILE A 6 65.76 -60.73 52.72
N ILE A 7 66.58 -60.57 51.68
CA ILE A 7 66.21 -59.79 50.49
C ILE A 7 65.03 -60.43 49.74
N VAL A 8 65.05 -61.76 49.59
CA VAL A 8 63.94 -62.50 48.95
C VAL A 8 62.66 -62.41 49.79
N LEU A 9 62.76 -62.52 51.12
CA LEU A 9 61.62 -62.40 52.01
C LEU A 9 61.00 -60.99 51.97
N VAL A 10 61.82 -59.95 51.98
CA VAL A 10 61.35 -58.56 51.87
C VAL A 10 60.72 -58.30 50.50
N ALA A 11 61.32 -58.79 49.41
CA ALA A 11 60.73 -58.67 48.08
C ALA A 11 59.39 -59.41 47.96
N PHE A 12 59.26 -60.59 48.57
CA PHE A 12 58.01 -61.35 48.61
C PHE A 12 56.93 -60.62 49.43
N ILE A 13 57.28 -60.08 50.60
CA ILE A 13 56.35 -59.31 51.43
C ILE A 13 55.87 -58.05 50.69
N VAL A 14 56.76 -57.34 49.98
CA VAL A 14 56.40 -56.15 49.20
C VAL A 14 55.48 -56.53 48.03
N LEU A 15 55.77 -57.62 47.31
CA LEU A 15 54.92 -58.10 46.21
C LEU A 15 53.54 -58.54 46.69
N VAL A 16 53.47 -59.28 47.80
CA VAL A 16 52.20 -59.72 48.41
C VAL A 16 51.42 -58.51 48.94
N SER A 17 52.09 -57.56 49.58
CA SER A 17 51.45 -56.32 50.07
C SER A 17 50.94 -55.46 48.92
N TYR A 18 51.68 -55.36 47.80
CA TYR A 18 51.25 -54.64 46.60
C TYR A 18 50.10 -55.34 45.89
N ALA A 19 50.12 -56.68 45.81
CA ALA A 19 49.01 -57.47 45.27
C ALA A 19 47.75 -57.31 46.12
N LEU A 20 47.88 -57.40 47.45
CA LEU A 20 46.77 -57.16 48.39
C LEU A 20 46.26 -55.71 48.31
N TYR A 21 47.14 -54.72 48.16
CA TYR A 21 46.77 -53.31 47.96
C TYR A 21 46.02 -53.11 46.64
N LYS A 22 46.43 -53.75 45.54
CA LYS A 22 45.72 -53.72 44.26
C LYS A 22 44.36 -54.41 44.34
N VAL A 23 44.28 -55.60 44.96
CA VAL A 23 43.02 -56.34 45.15
C VAL A 23 42.06 -55.56 46.04
N HIS A 24 42.56 -54.94 47.12
CA HIS A 24 41.76 -54.09 47.99
C HIS A 24 41.27 -52.83 47.26
N ASN A 25 42.14 -52.11 46.53
CA ASN A 25 41.71 -50.90 45.81
C ASN A 25 40.80 -51.18 44.60
N PHE A 26 41.00 -52.26 43.84
CA PHE A 26 40.11 -52.60 42.71
C PHE A 26 38.79 -53.21 43.19
N GLY A 27 38.84 -54.15 44.13
CA GLY A 27 37.65 -54.84 44.64
C GLY A 27 36.75 -53.94 45.47
N VAL A 28 37.33 -53.12 46.36
CA VAL A 28 36.56 -52.30 47.31
C VAL A 28 36.03 -51.03 46.65
N LYS A 29 36.82 -50.33 45.81
CA LYS A 29 36.29 -49.15 45.07
C LYS A 29 35.25 -49.54 44.02
N GLY A 30 35.46 -50.65 43.31
CA GLY A 30 34.45 -51.19 42.38
C GLY A 30 33.17 -51.61 43.10
N TYR A 31 33.28 -52.24 44.26
CA TYR A 31 32.13 -52.63 45.09
C TYR A 31 31.35 -51.41 45.62
N PHE A 32 32.02 -50.40 46.19
CA PHE A 32 31.36 -49.17 46.65
C PHE A 32 30.73 -48.37 45.50
N TYR A 33 31.38 -48.33 44.33
CA TYR A 33 30.81 -47.70 43.14
C TYR A 33 29.54 -48.44 42.68
N ASN A 34 29.57 -49.77 42.61
CA ASN A 34 28.40 -50.58 42.24
C ASN A 34 27.25 -50.43 43.25
N VAL A 35 27.55 -50.44 44.55
CA VAL A 35 26.54 -50.22 45.62
C VAL A 35 25.97 -48.80 45.53
N TYR A 36 26.80 -47.79 45.26
CA TYR A 36 26.35 -46.42 45.04
C TYR A 36 25.43 -46.30 43.82
N VAL A 37 25.83 -46.86 42.67
CA VAL A 37 25.03 -46.90 41.44
C VAL A 37 23.69 -47.59 41.69
N MET A 38 23.68 -48.79 42.27
CA MET A 38 22.44 -49.52 42.59
C MET A 38 21.52 -48.72 43.54
N THR A 39 22.09 -48.00 44.49
CA THR A 39 21.32 -47.17 45.43
C THR A 39 20.69 -45.96 44.72
N GLN A 40 21.42 -45.30 43.83
CA GLN A 40 20.91 -44.18 43.04
C GLN A 40 19.86 -44.63 42.02
N GLU A 41 20.09 -45.75 41.33
CA GLU A 41 19.12 -46.33 40.40
C GLU A 41 17.80 -46.63 41.10
N LYS A 42 17.85 -47.28 42.26
CA LYS A 42 16.65 -47.60 43.04
C LYS A 42 15.90 -46.34 43.50
N LYS A 43 16.63 -45.29 43.87
CA LYS A 43 16.05 -44.01 44.28
C LYS A 43 15.32 -43.34 43.11
N ILE A 44 15.99 -43.23 41.96
CA ILE A 44 15.45 -42.58 40.76
C ILE A 44 14.27 -43.36 40.19
N LYS A 45 14.34 -44.71 40.12
CA LYS A 45 13.22 -45.55 39.67
C LYS A 45 11.95 -45.30 40.51
N LYS A 46 12.09 -45.29 41.84
CA LYS A 46 10.97 -45.03 42.76
C LYS A 46 10.39 -43.62 42.60
N GLU A 47 11.22 -42.66 42.22
CA GLU A 47 10.78 -41.29 41.96
C GLU A 47 9.97 -41.19 40.66
N ILE A 48 10.42 -41.84 39.60
CA ILE A 48 9.71 -41.94 38.32
C ILE A 48 8.37 -42.68 38.50
N GLU A 49 8.36 -43.81 39.21
CA GLU A 49 7.15 -44.58 39.51
C GLU A 49 6.08 -43.78 40.26
N ARG A 50 6.49 -42.79 41.08
CA ARG A 50 5.55 -41.87 41.75
C ARG A 50 4.95 -40.84 40.80
N LYS A 51 5.69 -40.49 39.74
CA LYS A 51 5.30 -39.48 38.75
C LYS A 51 4.43 -40.07 37.65
N ILE A 52 4.68 -41.33 37.25
CA ILE A 52 4.03 -41.99 36.10
C ILE A 52 3.28 -43.23 36.54
N TYR A 53 1.97 -43.27 36.27
CA TYR A 53 1.07 -44.32 36.76
C TYR A 53 0.98 -45.55 35.84
N SER A 54 1.57 -45.47 34.65
CA SER A 54 1.54 -46.56 33.67
C SER A 54 2.41 -47.73 34.12
N LYS A 55 1.79 -48.90 34.35
CA LYS A 55 2.49 -50.13 34.71
C LYS A 55 3.46 -50.57 33.60
N GLU A 56 3.02 -50.54 32.34
CA GLU A 56 3.85 -50.86 31.17
C GLU A 56 5.08 -49.93 31.08
N PHE A 57 4.91 -48.64 31.38
CA PHE A 57 6.03 -47.70 31.44
C PHE A 57 7.01 -48.04 32.56
N ASN A 58 6.51 -48.26 33.78
CA ASN A 58 7.36 -48.56 34.95
C ASN A 58 8.10 -49.90 34.80
N ASP A 59 7.48 -50.89 34.15
CA ASP A 59 8.13 -52.16 33.80
C ASP A 59 9.34 -51.92 32.88
N ILE A 60 9.25 -50.98 31.94
CA ILE A 60 10.37 -50.57 31.07
C ILE A 60 11.43 -49.83 31.89
N ILE A 61 11.04 -48.88 32.73
CA ILE A 61 11.96 -48.11 33.60
C ILE A 61 12.78 -49.02 34.51
N SER A 62 12.21 -50.13 34.97
CA SER A 62 12.91 -51.11 35.82
C SER A 62 14.18 -51.69 35.18
N LYS A 63 14.27 -51.68 33.84
CA LYS A 63 15.38 -52.25 33.06
C LYS A 63 16.39 -51.22 32.54
N ILE A 64 16.14 -49.93 32.72
CA ILE A 64 17.03 -48.86 32.24
C ILE A 64 18.18 -48.65 33.23
N GLU A 65 19.39 -48.41 32.70
CA GLU A 65 20.60 -48.10 33.47
C GLU A 65 20.61 -46.65 33.97
N LEU A 66 21.41 -46.36 35.01
CA LEU A 66 21.48 -45.06 35.69
C LEU A 66 21.53 -43.81 34.79
N ASN A 67 22.30 -43.82 33.70
CA ASN A 67 22.38 -42.68 32.78
C ASN A 67 21.06 -42.43 32.06
N GLY A 68 20.41 -43.49 31.57
CA GLY A 68 19.09 -43.39 30.96
C GLY A 68 18.02 -42.98 31.97
N LEU A 69 18.07 -43.51 33.20
CA LEU A 69 17.15 -43.15 34.28
C LEU A 69 17.26 -41.67 34.67
N SER A 70 18.46 -41.13 34.70
CA SER A 70 18.68 -39.71 35.02
C SER A 70 18.00 -38.82 33.97
N THR A 71 18.11 -39.16 32.69
CA THR A 71 17.42 -38.48 31.60
C THR A 71 15.90 -38.61 31.71
N VAL A 72 15.38 -39.82 31.99
CA VAL A 72 13.94 -40.02 32.19
C VAL A 72 13.43 -39.22 33.39
N ASN A 73 14.15 -39.21 34.51
CA ASN A 73 13.73 -38.48 35.71
C ASN A 73 13.65 -36.97 35.44
N TYR A 74 14.69 -36.44 34.79
CA TYR A 74 14.73 -35.03 34.38
C TYR A 74 13.58 -34.65 33.44
N LEU A 75 13.25 -35.51 32.47
CA LEU A 75 12.14 -35.25 31.55
C LEU A 75 10.78 -35.37 32.25
N THR A 76 10.60 -36.35 33.14
CA THR A 76 9.34 -36.60 33.86
C THR A 76 9.10 -35.64 35.04
N ASP A 77 10.10 -34.84 35.43
CA ASP A 77 9.92 -33.70 36.34
C ASP A 77 9.09 -32.58 35.72
N ARG A 78 9.03 -32.50 34.39
CA ARG A 78 8.29 -31.46 33.68
C ARG A 78 6.80 -31.80 33.66
N ASP A 79 5.98 -30.86 34.12
CA ASP A 79 4.53 -31.05 34.24
C ASP A 79 3.87 -31.41 32.90
N SER A 80 4.33 -30.81 31.80
CA SER A 80 3.86 -31.05 30.43
C SER A 80 3.93 -32.54 30.03
N LEU A 81 5.12 -33.13 30.12
CA LEU A 81 5.34 -34.54 29.78
C LEU A 81 4.63 -35.47 30.76
N ARG A 82 4.67 -35.15 32.06
CA ARG A 82 4.02 -35.96 33.10
C ARG A 82 2.52 -36.05 32.88
N ILE A 83 1.87 -34.92 32.55
CA ILE A 83 0.45 -34.87 32.23
C ILE A 83 0.19 -35.71 30.97
N ALA A 84 0.97 -35.53 29.89
CA ALA A 84 0.75 -36.26 28.64
C ALA A 84 0.88 -37.79 28.78
N LEU A 85 1.81 -38.26 29.64
CA LEU A 85 2.04 -39.69 29.90
C LEU A 85 1.00 -40.31 30.84
N ASN A 86 0.33 -39.52 31.67
CA ASN A 86 -0.69 -40.01 32.61
C ASN A 86 -2.12 -39.82 32.09
N ASP A 87 -2.38 -38.80 31.27
CA ASP A 87 -3.70 -38.53 30.70
C ASP A 87 -3.99 -39.46 29.51
N SER A 88 -5.18 -40.07 29.51
CA SER A 88 -5.68 -40.89 28.41
C SER A 88 -6.15 -40.04 27.22
N ASN A 89 -6.51 -38.79 27.44
CA ASN A 89 -7.00 -37.86 26.42
C ASN A 89 -5.87 -37.01 25.80
N SER A 90 -4.62 -37.25 26.18
CA SER A 90 -3.47 -36.47 25.68
C SER A 90 -3.36 -36.48 24.16
N ILE A 91 -3.70 -37.59 23.50
CA ILE A 91 -3.73 -37.69 22.03
C ILE A 91 -4.75 -36.72 21.43
N GLU A 92 -5.96 -36.64 21.99
CA GLU A 92 -7.01 -35.76 21.49
C GLU A 92 -6.65 -34.29 21.70
N ASN A 93 -6.07 -33.97 22.86
CA ASN A 93 -5.55 -32.64 23.16
C ASN A 93 -4.42 -32.25 22.19
N MET A 94 -3.49 -33.15 21.89
CA MET A 94 -2.38 -32.88 20.97
C MET A 94 -2.84 -32.76 19.51
N LYS A 95 -3.89 -33.48 19.11
CA LYS A 95 -4.51 -33.35 17.78
C LYS A 95 -5.12 -31.96 17.51
N LYS A 96 -5.33 -31.14 18.55
CA LYS A 96 -5.77 -29.74 18.38
C LYS A 96 -4.84 -28.92 17.50
N ILE A 97 -3.56 -29.29 17.36
CA ILE A 97 -2.60 -28.60 16.50
C ILE A 97 -3.03 -28.50 15.03
N ASN A 98 -3.91 -29.40 14.58
CA ASN A 98 -4.46 -29.41 13.23
C ASN A 98 -5.80 -28.67 13.13
N LYS A 99 -6.31 -28.09 14.22
CA LYS A 99 -7.58 -27.37 14.20
C LYS A 99 -7.39 -25.92 13.76
N PRO A 100 -8.34 -25.36 13.00
CA PRO A 100 -8.23 -23.99 12.48
C PRO A 100 -8.27 -22.90 13.57
N ASP A 101 -8.79 -23.21 14.76
CA ASP A 101 -9.01 -22.31 15.89
C ASP A 101 -7.96 -22.42 17.00
N ILE A 102 -6.89 -23.20 16.81
CA ILE A 102 -5.83 -23.33 17.82
C ILE A 102 -5.12 -22.00 18.09
N THR A 103 -4.89 -21.70 19.36
CA THR A 103 -4.12 -20.52 19.80
C THR A 103 -2.60 -20.76 19.78
N ALA A 104 -1.80 -19.70 19.74
CA ALA A 104 -0.33 -19.82 19.79
C ALA A 104 0.14 -20.52 21.06
N ASN A 105 -0.50 -20.23 22.20
CA ASN A 105 -0.18 -20.83 23.49
C ASN A 105 -0.49 -22.33 23.53
N GLU A 106 -1.62 -22.75 22.95
CA GLU A 106 -1.97 -24.16 22.83
C GLU A 106 -1.00 -24.91 21.91
N ALA A 107 -0.60 -24.31 20.79
CA ALA A 107 0.36 -24.90 19.86
C ALA A 107 1.75 -25.03 20.50
N GLU A 108 2.18 -24.04 21.28
CA GLU A 108 3.45 -24.07 22.01
C GLU A 108 3.48 -25.17 23.07
N ALA A 109 2.39 -25.34 23.82
CA ALA A 109 2.24 -26.44 24.77
C ALA A 109 2.37 -27.82 24.09
N ILE A 110 1.76 -28.00 22.91
CA ILE A 110 1.85 -29.26 22.14
C ILE A 110 3.26 -29.50 21.62
N LEU A 111 3.96 -28.46 21.17
CA LEU A 111 5.34 -28.57 20.70
C LEU A 111 6.31 -28.97 21.81
N VAL A 112 6.17 -28.36 22.99
CA VAL A 112 6.99 -28.69 24.17
C VAL A 112 6.85 -30.19 24.49
N VAL A 113 5.62 -30.69 24.58
CA VAL A 113 5.37 -32.12 24.83
C VAL A 113 5.95 -32.99 23.71
N SER A 114 5.80 -32.58 22.45
CA SER A 114 6.28 -33.35 21.29
C SER A 114 7.82 -33.48 21.27
N ARG A 115 8.54 -32.42 21.65
CA ARG A 115 10.00 -32.44 21.84
C ARG A 115 10.40 -33.35 22.98
N GLU A 116 9.69 -33.27 24.10
CA GLU A 116 9.96 -34.10 25.29
C GLU A 116 9.74 -35.58 25.02
N LEU A 117 8.69 -35.95 24.27
CA LEU A 117 8.46 -37.32 23.80
C LEU A 117 9.56 -37.79 22.84
N THR A 118 10.03 -36.89 21.97
CA THR A 118 11.14 -37.16 21.03
C THR A 118 12.46 -37.42 21.75
N GLU A 119 12.74 -36.71 22.84
CA GLU A 119 13.90 -36.97 23.69
C GLU A 119 13.73 -38.26 24.50
N LEU A 120 12.54 -38.50 25.07
CA LEU A 120 12.27 -39.68 25.88
C LEU A 120 12.41 -40.99 25.08
N GLN A 121 12.01 -41.01 23.80
CA GLN A 121 12.17 -42.20 22.96
C GLN A 121 13.63 -42.54 22.65
N LYS A 122 14.57 -41.58 22.73
CA LYS A 122 16.00 -41.81 22.46
C LYS A 122 16.68 -42.58 23.60
N VAL A 123 16.07 -42.63 24.78
CA VAL A 123 16.64 -43.27 25.97
C VAL A 123 16.75 -44.79 25.81
N SER A 124 15.75 -45.46 25.25
CA SER A 124 15.80 -46.91 25.00
C SER A 124 14.84 -47.37 23.90
N GLY A 125 15.15 -48.50 23.26
CA GLY A 125 14.28 -49.10 22.24
C GLY A 125 12.92 -49.54 22.80
N GLU A 126 12.86 -50.01 24.05
CA GLU A 126 11.61 -50.36 24.72
C GLU A 126 10.72 -49.12 24.96
N LEU A 127 11.30 -48.00 25.39
CA LEU A 127 10.57 -46.73 25.54
C LEU A 127 10.05 -46.21 24.19
N LYS A 128 10.86 -46.29 23.14
CA LYS A 128 10.42 -45.95 21.79
C LYS A 128 9.21 -46.78 21.35
N GLY A 129 9.24 -48.09 21.59
CA GLY A 129 8.12 -48.99 21.29
C GLY A 129 6.85 -48.60 22.06
N TYR A 130 6.98 -48.34 23.36
CA TYR A 130 5.88 -47.89 24.21
C TYR A 130 5.26 -46.57 23.72
N LEU A 131 6.08 -45.56 23.43
CA LEU A 131 5.61 -44.25 22.99
C LEU A 131 4.92 -44.32 21.62
N LYS A 132 5.47 -45.07 20.67
CA LYS A 132 4.83 -45.29 19.36
C LYS A 132 3.49 -46.00 19.47
N LYS A 133 3.35 -46.94 20.41
CA LYS A 133 2.07 -47.62 20.69
C LYS A 133 1.07 -46.67 21.37
N ARG A 134 1.51 -45.91 22.37
CA ARG A 134 0.65 -44.98 23.13
C ARG A 134 0.17 -43.81 22.26
N PHE A 135 1.05 -43.22 21.47
CA PHE A 135 0.77 -42.04 20.62
C PHE A 135 0.61 -42.41 19.14
N LYS A 136 0.14 -43.62 18.83
CA LYS A 136 0.06 -44.16 17.46
C LYS A 136 -0.67 -43.27 16.46
N ASP A 137 -1.63 -42.46 16.92
CA ASP A 137 -2.46 -41.59 16.08
C ASP A 137 -2.00 -40.12 16.10
N PHE A 138 -0.77 -39.85 16.59
CA PHE A 138 -0.18 -38.52 16.63
C PHE A 138 1.33 -38.57 16.38
N ASP A 139 1.78 -37.95 15.29
CA ASP A 139 3.21 -37.92 14.93
C ASP A 139 3.95 -36.79 15.65
N TYR A 140 4.34 -37.06 16.91
CA TYR A 140 5.09 -36.11 17.73
C TYR A 140 6.49 -35.83 17.20
N GLU A 141 7.10 -36.73 16.40
CA GLU A 141 8.41 -36.50 15.80
C GLU A 141 8.32 -35.46 14.69
N TYR A 142 7.30 -35.57 13.83
CA TYR A 142 7.02 -34.58 12.80
C TYR A 142 6.78 -33.20 13.42
N ILE A 143 5.89 -33.10 14.41
CA ILE A 143 5.58 -31.83 15.08
C ILE A 143 6.80 -31.23 15.77
N ALA A 144 7.65 -32.03 16.43
CA ALA A 144 8.89 -31.54 17.05
C ALA A 144 9.86 -30.89 16.03
N ASN A 145 9.85 -31.38 14.78
CA ASN A 145 10.73 -30.90 13.71
C ASN A 145 10.19 -29.66 12.99
N ILE A 146 8.87 -29.54 12.82
CA ILE A 146 8.26 -28.41 12.10
C ILE A 146 7.71 -27.31 13.01
N GLY A 147 7.60 -27.58 14.32
CA GLY A 147 6.77 -26.81 15.23
C GLY A 147 7.12 -25.34 15.39
N ASP A 148 8.40 -24.95 15.33
CA ASP A 148 8.77 -23.53 15.43
C ASP A 148 8.19 -22.71 14.27
N LYS A 149 8.16 -23.29 13.06
CA LYS A 149 7.54 -22.65 11.88
C LYS A 149 6.02 -22.56 12.04
N THR A 150 5.40 -23.63 12.56
CA THR A 150 3.95 -23.67 12.83
C THR A 150 3.53 -22.67 13.91
N ILE A 151 4.32 -22.51 14.99
CA ILE A 151 4.02 -21.54 16.06
C ILE A 151 4.24 -20.11 15.56
N SER A 152 5.33 -19.83 14.84
CA SER A 152 5.55 -18.52 14.24
C SER A 152 4.36 -18.12 13.36
N PHE A 153 3.90 -19.06 12.54
CA PHE A 153 2.73 -18.89 11.71
C PHE A 153 1.43 -18.61 12.50
N ILE A 154 1.18 -19.35 13.59
CA ILE A 154 -0.01 -19.15 14.43
C ILE A 154 0.06 -17.79 15.17
N ARG A 155 1.23 -17.39 15.68
CA ARG A 155 1.43 -16.07 16.33
C ARG A 155 1.19 -14.92 15.36
N GLU A 156 1.68 -15.06 14.13
CA GLU A 156 1.46 -14.06 13.07
C GLU A 156 -0.01 -14.00 12.64
N LYS A 157 -0.67 -15.16 12.54
CA LYS A 157 -2.11 -15.29 12.28
C LYS A 157 -2.94 -14.61 13.38
N GLU A 158 -2.61 -14.82 14.66
CA GLU A 158 -3.27 -14.15 15.79
C GLU A 158 -3.03 -12.64 15.79
N LYS A 159 -1.81 -12.18 15.49
CA LYS A 159 -1.49 -10.76 15.36
C LYS A 159 -2.36 -10.11 14.27
N ILE A 160 -2.48 -10.75 13.11
CA ILE A 160 -3.34 -10.28 12.01
C ILE A 160 -4.82 -10.21 12.46
N TYR A 161 -5.32 -11.22 13.16
CA TYR A 161 -6.70 -11.23 13.66
C TYR A 161 -6.98 -10.17 14.72
N SER A 162 -5.99 -9.85 15.56
CA SER A 162 -6.12 -8.77 16.54
C SER A 162 -6.17 -7.37 15.91
N LEU A 163 -5.75 -7.25 14.65
CA LEU A 163 -5.74 -6.00 13.88
C LEU A 163 -7.03 -5.79 13.07
N LEU A 164 -7.94 -6.77 13.05
CA LEU A 164 -9.14 -6.75 12.21
C LEU A 164 -10.41 -6.84 13.07
N PRO A 165 -11.50 -6.13 12.71
CA PRO A 165 -12.82 -6.32 13.31
C PRO A 165 -13.24 -7.80 13.34
N ASP A 166 -13.90 -8.23 14.42
CA ASP A 166 -14.27 -9.63 14.67
C ASP A 166 -15.02 -10.30 13.50
N ASP A 167 -15.83 -9.52 12.78
CA ASP A 167 -16.60 -9.97 11.61
C ASP A 167 -15.72 -10.32 10.40
N ILE A 168 -14.61 -9.59 10.18
CA ILE A 168 -13.62 -9.86 9.10
C ILE A 168 -12.74 -11.05 9.52
N THR A 169 -12.34 -11.09 10.79
CA THR A 169 -11.53 -12.16 11.37
C THR A 169 -12.19 -13.53 11.16
N ASN A 170 -13.50 -13.64 11.28
CA ASN A 170 -14.24 -14.89 11.06
C ASN A 170 -14.28 -15.34 9.58
N VAL A 171 -14.31 -14.41 8.62
CA VAL A 171 -14.27 -14.74 7.17
C VAL A 171 -12.87 -15.16 6.72
N ILE A 172 -11.82 -14.56 7.28
CA ILE A 172 -10.43 -14.91 6.97
C ILE A 172 -10.05 -16.25 7.60
N LYS A 173 -10.49 -16.53 8.84
CA LYS A 173 -10.25 -17.81 9.54
C LYS A 173 -10.68 -19.04 8.73
N VAL A 174 -11.73 -18.93 7.91
CA VAL A 174 -12.30 -20.03 7.11
C VAL A 174 -11.59 -20.18 5.75
N SER A 175 -11.11 -19.10 5.15
CA SER A 175 -10.63 -19.06 3.76
C SER A 175 -9.11 -19.16 3.60
N SER A 176 -8.30 -19.00 4.67
CA SER A 176 -6.86 -18.75 4.58
C SER A 176 -5.90 -19.94 4.85
N LEU A 177 -6.40 -21.18 5.02
CA LEU A 177 -5.59 -22.35 5.44
C LEU A 177 -4.40 -22.71 4.50
N GLY A 178 -4.30 -22.14 3.30
CA GLY A 178 -3.19 -22.35 2.36
C GLY A 178 -2.55 -21.09 1.75
N LYS A 179 -2.97 -19.88 2.16
CA LYS A 179 -2.52 -18.60 1.53
C LYS A 179 -1.86 -17.63 2.50
N ALA A 180 -1.57 -18.07 3.71
CA ALA A 180 -1.32 -17.15 4.80
C ALA A 180 0.08 -16.50 4.77
N GLU A 181 1.08 -17.09 4.10
CA GLU A 181 2.34 -16.41 3.77
C GLU A 181 2.12 -15.21 2.83
N GLN A 182 1.17 -15.31 1.89
CA GLN A 182 0.80 -14.21 0.98
C GLN A 182 0.02 -13.12 1.73
N VAL A 183 -0.88 -13.52 2.63
CA VAL A 183 -1.61 -12.58 3.51
C VAL A 183 -0.64 -11.81 4.42
N GLN A 184 0.36 -12.49 5.00
CA GLN A 184 1.40 -11.86 5.82
C GLN A 184 2.19 -10.83 5.02
N LYS A 185 2.58 -11.15 3.79
CA LYS A 185 3.32 -10.22 2.92
C LYS A 185 2.53 -8.93 2.65
N ILE A 186 1.21 -9.03 2.48
CA ILE A 186 0.34 -7.87 2.20
C ILE A 186 0.14 -6.98 3.45
N LEU A 187 0.12 -7.59 4.64
CA LEU A 187 -0.16 -6.89 5.90
C LEU A 187 1.09 -6.40 6.64
N ASN A 188 2.29 -6.80 6.19
CA ASN A 188 3.52 -6.41 6.85
C ASN A 188 3.74 -4.90 6.78
N GLY A 189 3.79 -4.23 7.93
CA GLY A 189 4.00 -2.78 8.04
C GLY A 189 2.73 -1.92 7.94
N VAL A 190 1.54 -2.52 7.91
CA VAL A 190 0.27 -1.77 7.95
C VAL A 190 -0.09 -1.45 9.40
N GLU A 191 -0.04 -0.16 9.78
CA GLU A 191 -0.59 0.32 11.05
C GLU A 191 -2.01 0.86 10.83
N ILE A 192 -2.97 0.34 11.60
CA ILE A 192 -4.37 0.78 11.56
C ILE A 192 -4.63 1.72 12.74
N PRO A 193 -4.84 3.03 12.51
CA PRO A 193 -5.27 3.94 13.55
C PRO A 193 -6.60 3.48 14.16
N LYS A 194 -6.64 3.31 15.49
CA LYS A 194 -7.84 2.90 16.24
C LYS A 194 -9.04 3.85 16.02
N GLU A 195 -8.78 5.10 15.64
CA GLU A 195 -9.77 6.16 15.50
C GLU A 195 -10.59 6.07 14.19
N ILE A 196 -10.05 5.43 13.14
CA ILE A 196 -10.74 5.26 11.84
C ILE A 196 -11.95 4.32 11.97
N ALA A 197 -11.93 3.42 12.95
CA ALA A 197 -12.93 2.37 13.12
C ALA A 197 -14.31 2.87 13.60
N TYR A 198 -14.45 4.11 14.09
CA TYR A 198 -15.61 4.49 14.90
C TYR A 198 -16.53 5.58 14.33
N SER A 199 -16.16 6.36 13.32
CA SER A 199 -17.06 7.41 12.83
C SER A 199 -16.73 7.91 11.42
N THR A 200 -17.14 7.19 10.38
CA THR A 200 -16.99 7.65 8.98
C THR A 200 -17.67 8.99 8.68
N LYS A 201 -18.62 9.43 9.51
CA LYS A 201 -19.26 10.75 9.39
C LYS A 201 -18.39 11.86 10.01
N ASP A 202 -17.98 11.72 11.26
CA ASP A 202 -17.09 12.69 11.94
C ASP A 202 -15.67 12.72 11.34
N PHE A 203 -15.26 11.62 10.70
CA PHE A 203 -13.95 11.47 10.05
C PHE A 203 -13.76 12.46 8.90
N PHE A 204 -14.81 12.71 8.11
CA PHE A 204 -14.77 13.71 7.05
C PHE A 204 -15.25 15.10 7.49
N GLU A 205 -16.03 15.17 8.57
CA GLU A 205 -16.68 16.41 8.97
C GLU A 205 -15.79 17.36 9.80
N ASP A 206 -14.78 16.91 10.59
CA ASP A 206 -13.97 17.86 11.41
C ASP A 206 -12.51 17.46 11.85
N LYS A 207 -11.92 16.30 11.50
CA LYS A 207 -10.61 15.86 12.08
C LYS A 207 -9.56 15.22 11.13
N LEU A 208 -9.48 15.66 9.89
CA LEU A 208 -8.53 15.07 8.93
C LEU A 208 -7.14 15.73 8.97
N ASP A 209 -6.23 15.13 9.74
CA ASP A 209 -4.78 15.32 9.59
C ASP A 209 -4.22 14.40 8.48
N ILE A 210 -3.17 14.86 7.80
CA ILE A 210 -2.49 14.21 6.68
C ILE A 210 -1.98 12.81 7.05
N SER A 211 -1.53 12.62 8.30
CA SER A 211 -1.06 11.31 8.78
C SER A 211 -2.16 10.24 8.75
N ASN A 212 -3.40 10.59 9.09
CA ASN A 212 -4.54 9.66 9.03
C ASN A 212 -4.93 9.32 7.58
N MET A 213 -4.67 10.23 6.63
CA MET A 213 -4.92 9.99 5.20
C MET A 213 -3.91 9.02 4.58
N GLU A 214 -2.64 9.11 4.96
CA GLU A 214 -1.61 8.17 4.50
C GLU A 214 -1.86 6.75 5.04
N SER A 215 -2.22 6.62 6.31
CA SER A 215 -2.63 5.35 6.89
C SER A 215 -3.84 4.76 6.16
N LEU A 216 -4.86 5.58 5.84
CA LEU A 216 -6.01 5.12 5.07
C LEU A 216 -5.64 4.59 3.69
N TYR A 217 -4.73 5.26 2.99
CA TYR A 217 -4.25 4.80 1.69
C TYR A 217 -3.57 3.43 1.79
N VAL A 218 -2.64 3.29 2.76
CA VAL A 218 -1.92 2.03 2.99
C VAL A 218 -2.88 0.89 3.31
N ILE A 219 -3.84 1.13 4.21
CA ILE A 219 -4.87 0.15 4.58
C ILE A 219 -5.72 -0.23 3.36
N SER A 220 -6.18 0.76 2.60
CA SER A 220 -7.04 0.51 1.44
C SER A 220 -6.35 -0.37 0.40
N LYS A 221 -5.05 -0.11 0.15
CA LYS A 221 -4.24 -0.92 -0.76
C LYS A 221 -4.13 -2.37 -0.28
N SER A 222 -3.78 -2.57 0.99
CA SER A 222 -3.67 -3.92 1.56
C SER A 222 -5.01 -4.66 1.56
N LEU A 223 -6.13 -3.99 1.82
CA LEU A 223 -7.46 -4.60 1.75
C LEU A 223 -7.82 -5.01 0.31
N LEU A 224 -7.49 -4.19 -0.69
CA LEU A 224 -7.72 -4.53 -2.09
C LEU A 224 -6.88 -5.75 -2.53
N GLU A 225 -5.62 -5.82 -2.10
CA GLU A 225 -4.75 -6.97 -2.34
C GLU A 225 -5.27 -8.24 -1.64
N LEU A 226 -5.75 -8.11 -0.40
CA LEU A 226 -6.40 -9.22 0.32
C LEU A 226 -7.69 -9.68 -0.35
N GLN A 227 -8.51 -8.77 -0.88
CA GLN A 227 -9.72 -9.12 -1.64
C GLN A 227 -9.39 -9.92 -2.90
N GLY A 228 -8.25 -9.65 -3.55
CA GLY A 228 -7.74 -10.47 -4.65
C GLY A 228 -7.40 -11.90 -4.24
N LEU A 229 -6.94 -12.10 -3.00
CA LEU A 229 -6.64 -13.43 -2.44
C LEU A 229 -7.86 -14.14 -1.86
N ILE A 230 -8.79 -13.39 -1.27
CA ILE A 230 -9.97 -13.84 -0.54
C ILE A 230 -11.18 -13.01 -1.03
N PRO A 231 -11.83 -13.41 -2.15
CA PRO A 231 -12.93 -12.65 -2.75
C PRO A 231 -14.12 -12.41 -1.81
N GLU A 232 -14.32 -13.27 -0.81
CA GLU A 232 -15.37 -13.18 0.20
C GLU A 232 -15.26 -11.90 1.06
N LEU A 233 -14.07 -11.30 1.16
CA LEU A 233 -13.86 -10.04 1.88
C LEU A 233 -14.62 -8.86 1.27
N LYS A 234 -14.94 -8.92 -0.03
CA LYS A 234 -15.67 -7.86 -0.73
C LYS A 234 -17.01 -7.51 -0.07
N GLN A 235 -17.76 -8.53 0.36
CA GLN A 235 -19.08 -8.36 0.98
C GLN A 235 -18.99 -7.82 2.41
N VAL A 236 -17.92 -8.19 3.14
CA VAL A 236 -17.72 -7.75 4.52
C VAL A 236 -17.34 -6.26 4.57
N HIS A 237 -16.47 -5.82 3.67
CA HIS A 237 -16.01 -4.43 3.63
C HIS A 237 -17.12 -3.44 3.26
N GLN A 238 -17.94 -3.76 2.25
CA GLN A 238 -19.08 -2.94 1.85
C GLN A 238 -20.09 -2.72 2.99
N LYS A 239 -20.18 -3.68 3.93
CA LYS A 239 -21.07 -3.62 5.09
C LYS A 239 -20.51 -2.78 6.24
N LEU A 240 -19.20 -2.82 6.48
CA LEU A 240 -18.56 -2.12 7.60
C LEU A 240 -18.33 -0.63 7.31
N TYR A 241 -18.07 -0.28 6.05
CA TYR A 241 -17.71 1.08 5.67
C TYR A 241 -18.47 1.52 4.40
N PRO A 242 -19.80 1.59 4.44
CA PRO A 242 -20.62 1.85 3.26
C PRO A 242 -20.34 3.19 2.58
N ASN A 243 -19.73 4.14 3.30
CA ASN A 243 -19.44 5.50 2.83
C ASN A 243 -17.98 5.70 2.39
N LEU A 244 -17.12 4.68 2.51
CA LEU A 244 -15.71 4.77 2.12
C LEU A 244 -15.44 3.87 0.92
N ASP A 245 -15.04 4.46 -0.20
CA ASP A 245 -14.67 3.74 -1.41
C ASP A 245 -13.19 3.31 -1.33
N TYR A 246 -12.93 2.19 -0.66
CA TYR A 246 -11.58 1.65 -0.52
C TYR A 246 -10.95 1.27 -1.85
N GLU A 247 -11.74 0.82 -2.82
CA GLU A 247 -11.22 0.50 -4.15
C GLU A 247 -10.69 1.77 -4.81
N ALA A 248 -11.44 2.88 -4.73
CA ALA A 248 -10.98 4.17 -5.23
C ALA A 248 -9.79 4.73 -4.43
N ILE A 249 -9.79 4.63 -3.10
CA ILE A 249 -8.63 5.08 -2.29
C ILE A 249 -7.38 4.25 -2.59
N ALA A 250 -7.51 2.93 -2.68
CA ALA A 250 -6.40 2.04 -3.03
C ALA A 250 -5.84 2.35 -4.43
N LYS A 251 -6.71 2.71 -5.36
CA LYS A 251 -6.35 2.97 -6.75
C LYS A 251 -5.78 4.37 -6.96
N ASP A 252 -6.52 5.38 -6.52
CA ASP A 252 -6.27 6.79 -6.81
C ASP A 252 -5.43 7.48 -5.72
N GLY A 253 -5.35 6.88 -4.53
CA GLY A 253 -4.52 7.33 -3.42
C GLY A 253 -4.88 8.71 -2.90
N LYS A 254 -3.85 9.50 -2.62
CA LYS A 254 -3.99 10.88 -2.11
C LYS A 254 -4.89 11.74 -2.98
N LEU A 255 -4.87 11.56 -4.31
CA LEU A 255 -5.68 12.37 -5.23
C LEU A 255 -7.19 12.22 -4.97
N TYR A 256 -7.66 11.00 -4.73
CA TYR A 256 -9.06 10.75 -4.39
C TYR A 256 -9.42 11.30 -3.02
N ILE A 257 -8.51 11.17 -2.06
CA ILE A 257 -8.70 11.69 -0.71
C ILE A 257 -8.83 13.22 -0.73
N ASP A 258 -7.96 13.90 -1.48
CA ASP A 258 -8.00 15.35 -1.68
C ASP A 258 -9.33 15.77 -2.32
N ASP A 259 -9.81 15.01 -3.31
CA ASP A 259 -11.10 15.27 -3.96
C ASP A 259 -12.29 15.08 -3.03
N LYS A 260 -12.27 14.05 -2.19
CA LYS A 260 -13.31 13.83 -1.19
C LYS A 260 -13.33 14.92 -0.12
N LYS A 261 -12.16 15.37 0.32
CA LYS A 261 -12.05 16.51 1.23
C LYS A 261 -12.63 17.77 0.58
N ALA A 262 -12.29 18.03 -0.68
CA ALA A 262 -12.86 19.14 -1.44
C ALA A 262 -14.38 19.03 -1.57
N ASP A 263 -14.92 17.86 -1.94
CA ASP A 263 -16.36 17.61 -2.05
C ASP A 263 -17.09 17.93 -0.73
N VAL A 264 -16.58 17.43 0.41
CA VAL A 264 -17.18 17.63 1.73
C VAL A 264 -17.16 19.11 2.13
N LEU A 265 -16.02 19.80 1.96
CA LEU A 265 -15.91 21.22 2.26
C LEU A 265 -16.85 22.06 1.38
N ILE A 266 -16.92 21.74 0.09
CA ILE A 266 -17.82 22.40 -0.87
C ILE A 266 -19.28 22.22 -0.46
N GLU A 267 -19.69 21.01 -0.09
CA GLU A 267 -21.08 20.75 0.33
C GLU A 267 -21.40 21.39 1.68
N LYS A 268 -20.44 21.43 2.63
CA LYS A 268 -20.56 22.16 3.90
C LYS A 268 -20.79 23.65 3.65
N GLU A 269 -19.88 24.31 2.93
CA GLU A 269 -19.97 25.73 2.56
C GLU A 269 -21.27 26.05 1.77
N TYR A 270 -21.72 25.12 0.92
CA TYR A 270 -22.96 25.26 0.17
C TYR A 270 -24.20 25.12 1.07
N SER A 271 -24.21 24.16 2.01
CA SER A 271 -25.35 23.89 2.88
C SER A 271 -25.57 24.94 3.97
N GLU A 272 -24.51 25.61 4.42
CA GLU A 272 -24.56 26.67 5.43
C GLU A 272 -25.11 27.99 4.85
N GLY A 273 -25.04 28.18 3.53
CA GLY A 273 -25.49 29.39 2.84
C GLY A 273 -26.92 29.31 2.29
N LYS A 274 -27.53 30.49 2.07
CA LYS A 274 -28.82 30.64 1.40
C LYS A 274 -28.62 31.03 -0.06
N TYR A 275 -28.27 30.06 -0.90
CA TYR A 275 -27.99 30.30 -2.32
C TYR A 275 -29.25 30.16 -3.19
N THR A 276 -29.33 30.99 -4.23
CA THR A 276 -30.42 30.98 -5.22
C THR A 276 -29.85 31.02 -6.64
N TYR A 277 -30.70 31.00 -7.66
CA TYR A 277 -30.23 31.20 -9.03
C TYR A 277 -29.60 32.60 -9.20
N GLU A 278 -30.16 33.65 -8.59
CA GLU A 278 -29.66 35.03 -8.65
C GLU A 278 -28.40 35.27 -7.83
N ASN A 279 -28.23 34.50 -6.76
CA ASN A 279 -27.06 34.55 -5.88
C ASN A 279 -26.54 33.13 -5.63
N PRO A 280 -25.88 32.52 -6.63
CA PRO A 280 -25.40 31.15 -6.52
C PRO A 280 -24.16 31.06 -5.64
N TYR A 281 -23.87 29.87 -5.16
CA TYR A 281 -22.58 29.55 -4.55
C TYR A 281 -21.50 29.48 -5.63
N VAL A 282 -20.33 30.05 -5.35
CA VAL A 282 -19.22 30.16 -6.29
C VAL A 282 -17.93 29.75 -5.57
N LYS A 283 -17.28 28.69 -6.04
CA LYS A 283 -15.99 28.21 -5.51
C LYS A 283 -14.91 28.28 -6.58
N VAL A 284 -13.91 29.14 -6.39
CA VAL A 284 -12.71 29.21 -7.23
C VAL A 284 -11.78 28.05 -6.90
N ASN A 285 -11.19 27.44 -7.94
CA ASN A 285 -10.24 26.32 -7.85
C ASN A 285 -10.72 25.20 -6.91
N PRO A 286 -11.89 24.60 -7.18
CA PRO A 286 -12.59 23.71 -6.24
C PRO A 286 -11.75 22.50 -5.79
N TYR A 287 -10.87 21.98 -6.64
CA TYR A 287 -10.03 20.80 -6.35
C TYR A 287 -8.53 21.12 -6.23
N ASN A 288 -8.17 22.41 -6.12
CA ASN A 288 -6.78 22.87 -5.98
C ASN A 288 -5.79 22.37 -7.06
N ARG A 289 -6.28 22.16 -8.28
CA ARG A 289 -5.48 21.69 -9.44
C ARG A 289 -5.68 22.54 -10.69
N VAL A 290 -6.73 23.34 -10.76
CA VAL A 290 -7.01 24.21 -11.89
C VAL A 290 -7.30 25.61 -11.36
N SER A 291 -6.25 26.43 -11.28
CA SER A 291 -6.26 27.71 -10.54
C SER A 291 -7.31 28.69 -11.03
N ASN A 292 -7.64 28.65 -12.32
CA ASN A 292 -8.57 29.55 -12.99
C ASN A 292 -9.84 28.83 -13.48
N SER A 293 -10.29 27.87 -12.67
CA SER A 293 -11.61 27.24 -12.77
C SER A 293 -12.52 27.62 -11.61
N VAL A 294 -13.83 27.46 -11.80
CA VAL A 294 -14.85 27.73 -10.78
C VAL A 294 -15.93 26.66 -10.82
N LEU A 295 -16.44 26.30 -9.65
CA LEU A 295 -17.66 25.52 -9.47
C LEU A 295 -18.79 26.46 -9.02
N ILE A 296 -19.94 26.40 -9.71
CA ILE A 296 -21.12 27.20 -9.38
C ILE A 296 -22.29 26.27 -9.05
N LYS A 297 -22.91 26.48 -7.87
CA LYS A 297 -24.02 25.67 -7.37
C LYS A 297 -25.21 26.55 -6.97
N TYR A 298 -26.43 26.07 -7.25
CA TYR A 298 -27.68 26.67 -6.78
C TYR A 298 -28.79 25.61 -6.77
N PRO A 299 -29.88 25.78 -6.00
CA PRO A 299 -30.97 24.81 -5.90
C PRO A 299 -31.60 24.44 -7.26
N GLY A 300 -32.13 23.21 -7.37
CA GLY A 300 -32.75 22.64 -8.58
C GLY A 300 -32.07 21.36 -9.05
N VAL A 301 -32.85 20.39 -9.57
CA VAL A 301 -32.45 18.98 -9.61
C VAL A 301 -31.50 18.61 -10.75
N GLU A 302 -31.42 19.37 -11.83
CA GLU A 302 -30.44 19.17 -12.91
C GLU A 302 -30.36 20.43 -13.77
N LYS A 303 -29.15 20.84 -14.19
CA LYS A 303 -28.98 22.01 -15.06
C LYS A 303 -29.08 21.56 -16.51
N GLU A 304 -30.29 21.60 -17.05
CA GLU A 304 -30.52 21.34 -18.48
C GLU A 304 -30.30 22.62 -19.30
N ASN A 305 -29.47 22.52 -20.35
CA ASN A 305 -29.29 23.55 -21.38
C ASN A 305 -28.82 24.92 -20.87
N VAL A 306 -28.03 24.95 -19.80
CA VAL A 306 -27.44 26.20 -19.31
C VAL A 306 -26.32 26.63 -20.23
N THR A 307 -26.36 27.86 -20.70
CA THR A 307 -25.28 28.49 -21.46
C THR A 307 -24.40 29.29 -20.51
N VAL A 308 -23.11 28.96 -20.51
CA VAL A 308 -22.08 29.68 -19.77
C VAL A 308 -21.32 30.54 -20.77
N THR A 309 -21.19 31.82 -20.45
CA THR A 309 -20.36 32.76 -21.21
C THR A 309 -19.33 33.38 -20.29
N VAL A 310 -18.04 33.14 -20.54
CA VAL A 310 -16.96 33.92 -19.95
C VAL A 310 -16.72 35.11 -20.87
N ASN A 311 -17.03 36.31 -20.37
CA ASN A 311 -16.89 37.52 -21.15
C ASN A 311 -15.41 37.78 -21.46
N GLY A 312 -15.12 38.13 -22.72
CA GLY A 312 -13.78 38.52 -23.13
C GLY A 312 -13.32 39.81 -22.46
N ARG A 313 -12.01 39.94 -22.22
CA ARG A 313 -11.40 41.20 -21.76
C ARG A 313 -10.84 41.98 -22.95
N ALA A 314 -10.97 43.30 -22.92
CA ALA A 314 -10.51 44.20 -23.99
C ALA A 314 -11.01 43.77 -25.38
N ASN A 315 -10.11 43.26 -26.23
CA ASN A 315 -10.41 42.81 -27.60
C ASN A 315 -10.66 41.29 -27.72
N GLY A 316 -10.58 40.56 -26.61
CA GLY A 316 -10.83 39.12 -26.58
C GLY A 316 -12.30 38.79 -26.86
N LYS A 317 -12.56 37.72 -27.61
CA LYS A 317 -13.94 37.25 -27.83
C LYS A 317 -14.47 36.52 -26.58
N ASN A 318 -15.79 36.48 -26.45
CA ASN A 318 -16.45 35.70 -25.41
C ASN A 318 -16.22 34.20 -25.63
N LEU A 319 -15.88 33.48 -24.56
CA LEU A 319 -15.88 32.02 -24.55
C LEU A 319 -17.27 31.54 -24.11
N GLN A 320 -17.95 30.79 -24.96
CA GLN A 320 -19.30 30.29 -24.68
C GLN A 320 -19.41 28.80 -24.94
N TYR A 321 -20.07 28.10 -24.01
CA TYR A 321 -20.32 26.66 -24.07
C TYR A 321 -21.58 26.28 -23.29
N LYS A 322 -22.10 25.06 -23.52
CA LYS A 322 -23.33 24.57 -22.91
C LYS A 322 -23.01 23.53 -21.84
N VAL A 323 -23.64 23.68 -20.68
CA VAL A 323 -23.66 22.65 -19.64
C VAL A 323 -24.89 21.78 -19.89
N ILE A 324 -24.65 20.49 -20.14
CA ILE A 324 -25.69 19.51 -20.45
C ILE A 324 -25.73 18.48 -19.32
N LYS A 325 -26.87 18.38 -18.62
CA LYS A 325 -27.14 17.35 -17.62
C LYS A 325 -26.04 17.23 -16.55
N ASP A 326 -25.68 18.37 -15.97
CA ASP A 326 -24.77 18.41 -14.83
C ASP A 326 -25.51 18.92 -13.58
N LYS A 327 -25.13 18.38 -12.42
CA LYS A 327 -25.65 18.82 -11.12
C LYS A 327 -25.11 20.22 -10.78
N ASP A 328 -23.85 20.45 -11.14
CA ASP A 328 -23.12 21.68 -10.85
C ASP A 328 -22.60 22.33 -12.14
N ILE A 329 -22.49 23.66 -12.16
CA ILE A 329 -21.95 24.39 -13.32
C ILE A 329 -20.44 24.53 -13.17
N LYS A 330 -19.70 23.97 -14.12
CA LYS A 330 -18.24 24.00 -14.16
C LYS A 330 -17.79 25.11 -15.10
N VAL A 331 -17.10 26.11 -14.54
CA VAL A 331 -16.60 27.26 -15.29
C VAL A 331 -15.09 27.17 -15.46
N PHE A 332 -14.60 27.37 -16.67
CA PHE A 332 -13.18 27.32 -17.03
C PHE A 332 -12.88 28.36 -18.12
N GLY A 333 -11.60 28.57 -18.46
CA GLY A 333 -11.23 29.58 -19.45
C GLY A 333 -11.19 31.00 -18.88
N LEU A 334 -11.13 31.15 -17.55
CA LEU A 334 -11.11 32.45 -16.88
C LEU A 334 -9.74 33.10 -17.02
N TYR A 335 -9.72 34.42 -17.16
CA TYR A 335 -8.50 35.20 -17.14
C TYR A 335 -7.91 35.24 -15.73
N ILE A 336 -6.59 35.17 -15.66
CA ILE A 336 -5.79 35.21 -14.42
C ILE A 336 -5.37 36.65 -14.15
N GLY A 337 -5.32 37.03 -12.88
CA GLY A 337 -4.94 38.38 -12.43
C GLY A 337 -5.90 39.50 -12.88
N GLY A 338 -5.68 40.68 -12.33
CA GLY A 338 -6.38 41.91 -12.72
C GLY A 338 -7.87 41.96 -12.33
N GLU A 339 -8.70 42.51 -13.23
CA GLU A 339 -10.14 42.77 -12.98
C GLU A 339 -10.97 41.48 -12.82
N ALA A 340 -12.12 41.55 -12.16
CA ALA A 340 -13.00 40.39 -12.07
C ALA A 340 -13.44 39.90 -13.47
N ASN A 341 -13.39 38.60 -13.70
CA ASN A 341 -14.05 37.97 -14.83
C ASN A 341 -15.56 38.14 -14.69
N ILE A 342 -16.26 38.42 -15.78
CA ILE A 342 -17.73 38.39 -15.79
C ILE A 342 -18.17 37.06 -16.40
N VAL A 343 -18.75 36.20 -15.57
CA VAL A 343 -19.34 34.93 -15.98
C VAL A 343 -20.84 35.10 -16.10
N THR A 344 -21.37 34.94 -17.30
CA THR A 344 -22.80 35.02 -17.57
C THR A 344 -23.38 33.61 -17.63
N ILE A 345 -24.41 33.35 -16.84
CA ILE A 345 -25.15 32.08 -16.82
C ILE A 345 -26.56 32.35 -17.33
N ASN A 346 -26.97 31.63 -18.37
CA ASN A 346 -28.30 31.73 -18.95
C ASN A 346 -28.96 30.34 -18.99
N ASN A 347 -30.12 30.19 -18.34
CA ASN A 347 -30.87 28.93 -18.28
C ASN A 347 -32.03 28.86 -19.29
N GLY A 348 -32.07 29.75 -20.28
CA GLY A 348 -33.14 29.90 -21.27
C GLY A 348 -34.29 30.80 -20.81
N ILE A 349 -34.46 31.03 -19.51
CA ILE A 349 -35.52 31.87 -18.94
C ILE A 349 -34.95 33.19 -18.44
N LYS A 350 -33.81 33.12 -17.74
CA LYS A 350 -33.18 34.25 -17.08
C LYS A 350 -31.68 34.19 -17.30
N GLU A 351 -31.06 35.37 -17.27
CA GLU A 351 -29.62 35.56 -17.33
C GLU A 351 -29.15 36.23 -16.03
N ILE A 352 -28.02 35.76 -15.51
CA ILE A 352 -27.31 36.40 -14.41
C ILE A 352 -25.84 36.59 -14.74
N LYS A 353 -25.23 37.63 -14.17
CA LYS A 353 -23.81 37.95 -14.33
C LYS A 353 -23.12 37.85 -12.99
N ILE A 354 -22.07 37.05 -12.93
CA ILE A 354 -21.33 36.72 -11.71
C ILE A 354 -19.92 37.27 -11.87
N PRO A 355 -19.50 38.26 -11.06
CA PRO A 355 -18.10 38.66 -11.01
C PRO A 355 -17.28 37.58 -10.31
N VAL A 356 -16.19 37.15 -10.93
CA VAL A 356 -15.27 36.14 -10.42
C VAL A 356 -13.84 36.65 -10.47
N THR A 357 -13.23 36.81 -9.30
CA THR A 357 -11.80 37.19 -9.21
C THR A 357 -10.94 35.94 -9.12
N ILE A 358 -9.97 35.84 -10.02
CA ILE A 358 -8.90 34.83 -9.98
C ILE A 358 -7.63 35.53 -9.49
N GLY A 359 -6.85 34.85 -8.66
CA GLY A 359 -5.58 35.37 -8.16
C GLY A 359 -4.57 35.66 -9.28
N GLU A 360 -3.43 36.24 -8.89
CA GLU A 360 -2.33 36.51 -9.81
C GLU A 360 -1.71 35.21 -10.35
N LEU A 361 -1.05 35.33 -11.50
CA LEU A 361 -0.30 34.23 -12.09
C LEU A 361 0.88 33.88 -11.16
N PRO A 362 1.06 32.61 -10.76
CA PRO A 362 2.21 32.22 -9.94
C PRO A 362 3.53 32.56 -10.62
N ASP A 363 4.51 33.07 -9.86
CA ASP A 363 5.82 33.53 -10.39
C ASP A 363 6.61 32.44 -11.14
N ASN A 364 6.33 31.16 -10.86
CA ASN A 364 6.96 30.02 -11.52
C ASN A 364 6.32 29.65 -12.86
N MET A 365 5.26 30.34 -13.30
CA MET A 365 4.60 30.12 -14.58
C MET A 365 5.27 30.93 -15.71
N PRO A 366 5.28 30.41 -16.95
CA PRO A 366 5.87 31.12 -18.06
C PRO A 366 4.98 32.27 -18.53
N SER A 367 5.60 33.24 -19.19
CA SER A 367 4.92 34.33 -19.90
C SER A 367 4.84 34.03 -21.40
N VAL A 368 3.69 34.30 -22.01
CA VAL A 368 3.47 34.06 -23.45
C VAL A 368 3.42 35.37 -24.22
N VAL A 369 4.19 35.45 -25.29
CA VAL A 369 4.22 36.60 -26.21
C VAL A 369 3.90 36.12 -27.61
N ILE A 370 2.82 36.68 -28.18
CA ILE A 370 2.40 36.37 -29.55
C ILE A 370 3.24 37.18 -30.53
N MET A 371 3.91 36.49 -31.44
CA MET A 371 4.77 37.08 -32.46
C MET A 371 4.03 37.26 -33.80
N LYS A 372 3.16 36.31 -34.14
CA LYS A 372 2.31 36.36 -35.34
C LYS A 372 1.01 35.62 -35.07
N SER A 373 -0.10 36.18 -35.55
CA SER A 373 -1.39 35.48 -35.61
C SER A 373 -2.12 35.88 -36.89
N LYS A 374 -2.51 34.90 -37.70
CA LYS A 374 -3.36 35.04 -38.89
C LYS A 374 -4.54 34.09 -38.78
N GLY A 375 -5.73 34.57 -39.12
CA GLY A 375 -6.94 33.75 -39.14
C GLY A 375 -7.96 34.14 -38.06
N ASP A 376 -8.86 33.20 -37.74
CA ASP A 376 -9.96 33.44 -36.81
C ASP A 376 -9.50 33.42 -35.35
N ASN A 377 -9.46 34.60 -34.73
CA ASN A 377 -9.30 34.81 -33.28
C ASN A 377 -10.56 34.40 -32.50
N SER A 378 -11.19 33.28 -32.86
CA SER A 378 -12.26 32.69 -32.06
C SER A 378 -11.72 32.38 -30.66
N ALA A 379 -12.48 32.72 -29.62
CA ALA A 379 -12.16 32.32 -28.25
C ALA A 379 -12.11 30.79 -28.07
N LYS A 380 -12.60 30.02 -29.05
CA LYS A 380 -12.54 28.56 -29.06
C LYS A 380 -11.18 28.03 -29.50
N ASN A 381 -10.43 28.79 -30.29
CA ASN A 381 -9.15 28.37 -30.87
C ASN A 381 -8.01 28.80 -29.96
N MET A 382 -7.70 27.98 -28.97
CA MET A 382 -6.61 28.24 -28.02
C MET A 382 -5.44 27.28 -28.24
N ILE A 383 -4.29 27.61 -27.68
CA ILE A 383 -3.11 26.74 -27.77
C ILE A 383 -2.90 26.10 -26.41
N TYR A 384 -2.95 24.77 -26.41
CA TYR A 384 -2.51 23.97 -25.28
C TYR A 384 -1.00 23.72 -25.40
N THR A 385 -0.30 23.83 -24.28
CA THR A 385 1.11 23.53 -24.20
C THR A 385 1.46 22.88 -22.86
N THR A 386 2.39 21.94 -22.88
CA THR A 386 2.90 21.29 -21.68
C THR A 386 4.17 22.01 -21.24
N TYR A 387 4.10 22.71 -20.10
CA TYR A 387 5.24 23.35 -19.47
C TYR A 387 5.80 22.46 -18.38
N VAL A 388 7.06 22.08 -18.49
CA VAL A 388 7.74 21.30 -17.46
C VAL A 388 8.72 22.20 -16.73
N SER A 389 8.64 22.17 -15.41
CA SER A 389 9.57 22.80 -14.47
C SER A 389 10.37 21.72 -13.73
N ASN A 390 11.38 22.15 -12.95
CA ASN A 390 12.22 21.25 -12.12
C ASN A 390 11.42 20.22 -11.30
N LEU A 391 10.25 20.61 -10.80
CA LEU A 391 9.49 19.80 -9.85
C LEU A 391 8.18 19.24 -10.42
N ASN A 392 7.62 19.86 -11.46
CA ASN A 392 6.25 19.59 -11.93
C ASN A 392 6.09 19.78 -13.44
N SER A 393 5.14 19.04 -14.03
CA SER A 393 4.59 19.31 -15.36
C SER A 393 3.23 19.98 -15.24
N TYR A 394 3.06 21.10 -15.93
CA TYR A 394 1.84 21.89 -15.98
C TYR A 394 1.22 21.84 -17.37
N GLY A 395 -0.12 21.82 -17.39
CA GLY A 395 -0.90 21.99 -18.61
C GLY A 395 -1.32 23.44 -18.72
N LEU A 396 -0.87 24.14 -19.76
CA LEU A 396 -1.20 25.54 -19.96
C LEU A 396 -2.04 25.69 -21.22
N VAL A 397 -3.07 26.54 -21.16
CA VAL A 397 -3.81 26.97 -22.35
C VAL A 397 -3.78 28.49 -22.40
N PHE A 398 -3.49 29.04 -23.56
CA PHE A 398 -3.52 30.48 -23.80
C PHE A 398 -4.25 30.82 -25.10
N ASP A 399 -4.87 32.00 -25.13
CA ASP A 399 -5.56 32.52 -26.32
C ASP A 399 -4.59 33.14 -27.33
N LYS A 400 -5.09 33.49 -28.51
CA LYS A 400 -4.28 34.05 -29.61
C LYS A 400 -3.78 35.47 -29.31
N GLU A 401 -4.17 36.06 -28.19
CA GLU A 401 -3.65 37.30 -27.63
C GLU A 401 -2.56 37.06 -26.56
N GLY A 402 -2.29 35.81 -26.20
CA GLY A 402 -1.25 35.42 -25.24
C GLY A 402 -1.71 35.40 -23.78
N ASN A 403 -3.00 35.61 -23.52
CA ASN A 403 -3.51 35.51 -22.16
C ASN A 403 -3.61 34.04 -21.76
N ILE A 404 -3.11 33.69 -20.57
CA ILE A 404 -3.27 32.34 -20.03
C ILE A 404 -4.73 32.18 -19.57
N ARG A 405 -5.41 31.20 -20.16
CA ARG A 405 -6.83 30.87 -19.98
C ARG A 405 -7.04 29.55 -19.26
N TYR A 406 -5.98 28.79 -19.00
CA TYR A 406 -6.06 27.57 -18.20
C TYR A 406 -4.69 27.19 -17.63
N ILE A 407 -4.64 26.83 -16.35
CA ILE A 407 -3.46 26.23 -15.72
C ILE A 407 -3.91 24.98 -14.99
N PHE A 408 -3.37 23.84 -15.39
CA PHE A 408 -3.53 22.59 -14.67
C PHE A 408 -2.21 22.19 -14.01
N ASP A 409 -2.26 22.11 -12.70
CA ASP A 409 -1.24 21.52 -11.85
C ASP A 409 -1.82 20.24 -11.23
N PRO A 410 -1.33 19.05 -11.61
CA PRO A 410 -1.82 17.81 -11.02
C PRO A 410 -1.51 17.69 -9.51
N ASN A 411 -0.65 18.56 -8.96
CA ASN A 411 -0.29 18.66 -7.53
C ASN A 411 0.13 17.31 -6.92
N LEU A 412 0.87 16.53 -7.71
CA LEU A 412 1.42 15.23 -7.33
C LEU A 412 2.77 15.41 -6.67
N ASN A 413 2.79 16.11 -5.52
CA ASN A 413 4.00 16.32 -4.72
C ASN A 413 4.83 15.03 -4.63
N ASN A 414 6.02 15.06 -5.23
CA ASN A 414 7.06 14.03 -5.20
C ASN A 414 6.83 12.73 -5.98
N ASP A 415 5.75 12.58 -6.73
CA ASP A 415 5.68 11.50 -7.73
C ASP A 415 6.39 12.03 -9.00
N ASN A 416 7.73 12.03 -8.96
CA ASN A 416 8.69 12.44 -10.03
C ASN A 416 8.51 11.66 -11.37
N SER A 417 7.32 11.14 -11.63
CA SER A 417 7.00 10.17 -12.66
C SER A 417 6.05 10.74 -13.73
N GLY A 418 5.47 11.92 -13.52
CA GLY A 418 4.60 12.58 -14.49
C GLY A 418 5.35 13.22 -15.66
N ARG A 419 5.24 12.63 -16.85
CA ARG A 419 6.05 13.02 -18.02
C ARG A 419 5.26 13.73 -19.11
N TYR A 420 3.94 13.54 -19.14
CA TYR A 420 3.14 14.04 -20.25
C TYR A 420 1.71 14.35 -19.82
N LEU A 421 1.23 15.51 -20.24
CA LEU A 421 -0.14 15.95 -20.09
C LEU A 421 -0.74 16.08 -21.48
N LYS A 422 -1.95 15.55 -21.65
CA LYS A 422 -2.73 15.66 -22.88
C LYS A 422 -4.14 16.12 -22.57
N PHE A 423 -4.65 17.04 -23.38
CA PHE A 423 -6.07 17.37 -23.38
C PHE A 423 -6.81 16.45 -24.37
N HIS A 424 -7.88 15.81 -23.94
CA HIS A 424 -8.69 14.97 -24.83
C HIS A 424 -10.18 15.08 -24.50
N LYS A 425 -10.94 15.64 -25.44
CA LYS A 425 -12.39 15.87 -25.33
C LYS A 425 -12.72 16.68 -24.07
N ASP A 426 -13.16 16.00 -23.00
CA ASP A 426 -13.63 16.60 -21.76
C ASP A 426 -12.76 16.30 -20.54
N ALA A 427 -11.59 15.70 -20.75
CA ALA A 427 -10.69 15.31 -19.68
C ALA A 427 -9.23 15.66 -20.00
N PHE A 428 -8.47 15.88 -18.93
CA PHE A 428 -7.00 15.89 -18.96
C PHE A 428 -6.50 14.49 -18.65
N ILE A 429 -5.59 14.02 -19.48
CA ILE A 429 -4.92 12.74 -19.30
C ILE A 429 -3.50 13.04 -18.83
N TYR A 430 -3.16 12.55 -17.65
CA TYR A 430 -1.84 12.65 -17.07
C TYR A 430 -1.16 11.29 -17.07
N TYR A 431 -0.02 11.20 -17.74
CA TYR A 431 0.79 9.99 -17.81
C TYR A 431 1.90 10.07 -16.77
N THR A 432 1.83 9.15 -15.81
CA THR A 432 2.93 8.84 -14.91
C THR A 432 3.72 7.65 -15.46
N ARG A 433 4.83 7.31 -14.82
CA ARG A 433 5.62 6.11 -15.15
C ARG A 433 4.77 4.83 -15.11
N ASP A 434 3.91 4.72 -14.09
CA ASP A 434 3.23 3.46 -13.77
C ASP A 434 1.72 3.51 -14.03
N ASN A 435 1.14 4.71 -14.19
CA ASN A 435 -0.30 4.94 -14.27
C ASN A 435 -0.69 6.03 -15.27
N VAL A 436 -1.94 5.98 -15.72
CA VAL A 436 -2.63 7.04 -16.45
C VAL A 436 -3.77 7.55 -15.58
N VAL A 437 -3.80 8.87 -15.30
CA VAL A 437 -4.84 9.52 -14.51
C VAL A 437 -5.67 10.44 -15.40
N LEU A 438 -6.99 10.29 -15.36
CA LEU A 438 -7.93 11.17 -16.03
C LEU A 438 -8.50 12.17 -15.03
N PHE A 439 -8.44 13.44 -15.37
CA PHE A 439 -9.01 14.55 -14.60
C PHE A 439 -10.09 15.27 -15.41
N SER A 440 -11.09 15.78 -14.72
CA SER A 440 -12.06 16.72 -15.28
C SER A 440 -11.43 18.09 -15.55
N LYS A 441 -12.12 18.94 -16.32
CA LYS A 441 -11.70 20.32 -16.63
C LYS A 441 -11.59 21.27 -15.41
N ILE A 442 -11.99 20.83 -14.22
CA ILE A 442 -11.82 21.60 -12.98
C ILE A 442 -10.86 20.91 -12.00
N GLY A 443 -10.16 19.87 -12.47
CA GLY A 443 -9.10 19.20 -11.71
C GLY A 443 -9.54 18.04 -10.84
N LYS A 444 -10.83 17.65 -10.83
CA LYS A 444 -11.31 16.44 -10.13
C LYS A 444 -10.84 15.17 -10.86
N VAL A 445 -10.34 14.18 -10.14
CA VAL A 445 -10.04 12.84 -10.66
C VAL A 445 -11.32 12.16 -11.13
N ILE A 446 -11.29 11.65 -12.36
CA ILE A 446 -12.34 10.82 -12.95
C ILE A 446 -11.99 9.35 -12.81
N SER A 447 -10.73 9.00 -13.06
CA SER A 447 -10.22 7.63 -12.96
C SER A 447 -8.71 7.58 -12.98
N ARG A 448 -8.12 6.54 -12.39
CA ARG A 448 -6.74 6.10 -12.64
C ARG A 448 -6.74 4.71 -13.24
N LEU A 449 -5.77 4.42 -14.08
CA LEU A 449 -5.51 3.10 -14.67
C LEU A 449 -4.03 2.81 -14.53
N SER A 450 -3.66 1.54 -14.30
CA SER A 450 -2.26 1.16 -14.48
C SER A 450 -1.88 1.27 -15.96
N MET A 451 -0.59 1.42 -16.25
CA MET A 451 -0.13 1.48 -17.65
C MET A 451 -0.49 0.17 -18.40
N GLU A 452 -0.46 -0.97 -17.71
CA GLU A 452 -0.88 -2.26 -18.28
C GLU A 452 -2.38 -2.27 -18.63
N GLU A 453 -3.25 -1.81 -17.72
CA GLU A 453 -4.69 -1.72 -17.97
C GLU A 453 -5.01 -0.78 -19.13
N PHE A 454 -4.29 0.35 -19.19
CA PHE A 454 -4.45 1.33 -20.25
C PHE A 454 -4.04 0.76 -21.61
N ASN A 455 -2.89 0.08 -21.69
CA ASN A 455 -2.36 -0.54 -22.92
C ASN A 455 -3.19 -1.74 -23.39
N LYS A 456 -3.86 -2.47 -22.50
CA LYS A 456 -4.80 -3.54 -22.88
C LYS A 456 -6.08 -2.99 -23.51
N LYS A 457 -6.51 -1.81 -23.08
CA LYS A 457 -7.77 -1.17 -23.53
C LYS A 457 -7.60 -0.31 -24.77
N ASN A 458 -6.38 0.16 -25.04
CA ASN A 458 -6.07 1.01 -26.17
C ASN A 458 -4.88 0.40 -26.89
N ASP A 459 -5.05 0.02 -28.17
CA ASP A 459 -3.95 -0.41 -29.02
C ASP A 459 -2.78 0.58 -28.84
N ALA A 460 -1.63 0.02 -28.43
CA ALA A 460 -0.49 0.71 -27.83
C ALA A 460 -0.30 2.17 -28.28
N LEU A 461 -0.26 3.10 -27.32
CA LEU A 461 0.23 4.44 -27.62
C LEU A 461 1.72 4.36 -27.97
N PRO A 462 2.15 4.93 -29.12
CA PRO A 462 3.54 5.28 -29.31
C PRO A 462 3.85 6.47 -28.38
N PHE A 463 5.12 6.60 -27.97
CA PHE A 463 5.67 7.69 -27.14
C PHE A 463 5.58 7.52 -25.62
N LEU A 464 6.34 6.56 -25.13
CA LEU A 464 7.08 6.67 -23.88
C LEU A 464 8.58 6.55 -24.18
N ASP A 465 9.06 7.30 -25.18
CA ASP A 465 10.50 7.44 -25.36
C ASP A 465 11.02 8.58 -24.48
N THR A 466 12.10 8.27 -23.77
CA THR A 466 12.42 8.82 -22.45
C THR A 466 13.21 10.14 -22.46
N GLY A 467 12.98 11.00 -23.45
CA GLY A 467 13.65 12.30 -23.59
C GLY A 467 12.68 13.48 -23.61
N TYR A 468 13.10 14.63 -23.07
CA TYR A 468 12.49 15.92 -23.36
C TYR A 468 12.71 16.20 -24.85
N PRO A 469 11.69 16.10 -25.72
CA PRO A 469 11.92 16.40 -27.12
C PRO A 469 12.23 17.89 -27.24
N GLU A 470 13.45 18.24 -27.64
CA GLU A 470 13.82 19.62 -27.95
C GLU A 470 12.93 20.19 -29.08
N PHE A 471 12.30 19.32 -29.86
CA PHE A 471 11.42 19.64 -30.96
C PHE A 471 10.28 18.62 -31.11
N THR A 472 9.03 19.09 -31.26
CA THR A 472 7.88 18.25 -31.62
C THR A 472 7.11 18.87 -32.78
N SER A 473 6.68 18.04 -33.73
CA SER A 473 5.79 18.43 -34.82
C SER A 473 4.47 17.66 -34.74
N LYS A 474 3.35 18.35 -34.91
CA LYS A 474 2.02 17.73 -34.93
C LYS A 474 1.18 18.26 -36.07
N ASN A 475 0.62 17.35 -36.87
CA ASN A 475 -0.30 17.69 -37.95
C ASN A 475 -1.70 17.97 -37.41
N ILE A 476 -2.32 19.04 -37.90
CA ILE A 476 -3.73 19.39 -37.68
C ILE A 476 -4.44 19.19 -39.01
N LEU A 477 -4.99 17.99 -39.21
CA LEU A 477 -5.60 17.57 -40.47
C LEU A 477 -6.78 18.46 -40.88
N GLU A 478 -7.60 18.89 -39.92
CA GLU A 478 -8.80 19.71 -40.17
C GLU A 478 -8.48 21.09 -40.78
N ARG A 479 -7.28 21.62 -40.51
CA ARG A 479 -6.83 22.94 -40.99
C ARG A 479 -5.74 22.86 -42.04
N ASN A 480 -5.31 21.65 -42.35
CA ASN A 480 -4.13 21.40 -43.16
C ASN A 480 -2.92 22.25 -42.69
N SER A 481 -2.61 22.15 -41.39
CA SER A 481 -1.47 22.86 -40.77
C SER A 481 -0.59 21.93 -39.93
N ILE A 482 0.62 22.39 -39.62
CA ILE A 482 1.60 21.70 -38.77
C ILE A 482 2.00 22.63 -37.63
N VAL A 483 1.83 22.19 -36.39
CA VAL A 483 2.35 22.88 -35.20
C VAL A 483 3.72 22.30 -34.87
N ASN A 484 4.72 23.17 -34.91
CA ASN A 484 6.09 22.89 -34.48
C ASN A 484 6.33 23.56 -33.14
N THR A 485 6.77 22.80 -32.15
CA THR A 485 7.17 23.29 -30.84
C THR A 485 8.66 23.04 -30.68
N LYS A 486 9.40 24.06 -30.29
CA LYS A 486 10.82 23.96 -29.95
C LYS A 486 10.99 24.36 -28.48
N GLY A 487 11.43 23.42 -27.64
CA GLY A 487 11.48 23.60 -26.19
C GLY A 487 12.54 24.61 -25.73
N PHE A 488 13.65 24.73 -26.48
CA PHE A 488 14.75 25.63 -26.16
C PHE A 488 15.29 26.37 -27.38
N THR A 489 15.42 27.69 -27.29
CA THR A 489 16.30 28.46 -28.18
C THR A 489 17.37 29.19 -27.36
N ASN A 490 18.64 28.98 -27.72
CA ASN A 490 19.80 29.43 -26.95
C ASN A 490 20.13 30.89 -27.27
N ILE A 491 19.57 31.86 -26.51
CA ILE A 491 19.99 33.28 -26.54
C ILE A 491 19.56 34.00 -25.26
N ASN A 492 20.43 34.19 -24.26
CA ASN A 492 20.28 35.04 -23.04
C ASN A 492 19.03 34.91 -22.12
N TYR A 493 17.88 34.44 -22.61
CA TYR A 493 16.60 34.20 -21.95
C TYR A 493 16.09 32.86 -22.44
N PRO A 494 15.80 31.89 -21.56
CA PRO A 494 15.35 30.60 -22.03
C PRO A 494 13.90 30.77 -22.53
N LEU A 495 13.67 30.35 -23.77
CA LEU A 495 12.38 30.48 -24.43
C LEU A 495 12.02 29.21 -25.20
N GLY A 496 10.74 28.86 -25.12
CA GLY A 496 10.09 27.90 -25.98
C GLY A 496 9.44 28.63 -27.15
N GLN A 497 9.53 28.06 -28.35
CA GLN A 497 8.92 28.64 -29.54
C GLN A 497 7.83 27.71 -30.06
N ILE A 498 6.66 28.27 -30.35
CA ILE A 498 5.55 27.55 -30.97
C ILE A 498 5.32 28.22 -32.32
N VAL A 499 5.33 27.44 -33.40
CA VAL A 499 5.13 27.91 -34.77
C VAL A 499 4.13 27.00 -35.46
N GLU A 500 3.01 27.57 -35.89
CA GLU A 500 2.06 26.88 -36.74
C GLU A 500 2.24 27.33 -38.19
N THR A 501 2.33 26.36 -39.09
CA THR A 501 2.58 26.58 -40.51
C THR A 501 1.49 25.90 -41.33
N ASN A 502 0.98 26.56 -42.36
CA ASN A 502 0.09 25.91 -43.34
C ASN A 502 0.87 24.81 -44.09
N SER A 503 0.32 23.61 -44.16
CA SER A 503 0.98 22.42 -44.71
C SER A 503 1.22 22.51 -46.23
N ASP A 504 0.35 23.22 -46.96
CA ASP A 504 0.47 23.36 -48.41
C ASP A 504 1.45 24.46 -48.80
N THR A 505 1.39 25.62 -48.12
CA THR A 505 2.11 26.83 -48.52
C THR A 505 3.42 27.04 -47.78
N GLY A 506 3.61 26.38 -46.63
CA GLY A 506 4.73 26.66 -45.73
C GLY A 506 4.63 28.02 -45.04
N GLU A 507 3.50 28.73 -45.15
CA GLU A 507 3.33 30.03 -44.52
C GLU A 507 3.10 29.90 -43.00
N ILE A 508 3.86 30.66 -42.21
CA ILE A 508 3.62 30.78 -40.77
C ILE A 508 2.27 31.49 -40.56
N ILE A 509 1.31 30.77 -39.98
CA ILE A 509 -0.03 31.30 -39.65
C ILE A 509 -0.11 31.74 -38.19
N PHE A 510 0.67 31.13 -37.31
CA PHE A 510 0.77 31.53 -35.92
C PHE A 510 2.20 31.35 -35.40
N SER A 511 2.67 32.26 -34.54
CA SER A 511 3.87 32.03 -33.75
C SER A 511 3.82 32.72 -32.39
N ALA A 512 4.37 32.05 -31.39
CA ALA A 512 4.49 32.56 -30.03
C ALA A 512 5.83 32.18 -29.41
N ASN A 513 6.33 33.07 -28.56
CA ASN A 513 7.44 32.82 -27.67
C ASN A 513 6.91 32.63 -26.24
N VAL A 514 7.38 31.59 -25.56
CA VAL A 514 7.05 31.27 -24.19
C VAL A 514 8.30 31.45 -23.34
N TYR A 515 8.32 32.50 -22.53
CA TYR A 515 9.46 32.88 -21.69
C TYR A 515 9.33 32.28 -20.30
N PHE A 516 10.43 31.76 -19.76
CA PHE A 516 10.49 31.21 -18.41
C PHE A 516 11.72 31.73 -17.65
N ASP A 517 11.68 31.66 -16.31
CA ASP A 517 12.79 32.15 -15.47
C ASP A 517 14.10 31.39 -15.77
N TYR A 518 15.20 32.14 -15.83
CA TYR A 518 16.55 31.73 -16.23
C TYR A 518 17.22 30.80 -15.21
N ASN A 519 16.73 30.76 -13.97
CA ASN A 519 17.46 30.22 -12.82
C ASN A 519 17.87 28.75 -12.88
N ASP A 520 17.47 27.96 -13.90
CA ASP A 520 18.11 26.68 -14.17
C ASP A 520 17.87 26.19 -15.61
N LYS A 521 18.85 26.44 -16.51
CA LYS A 521 18.81 26.09 -17.96
C LYS A 521 18.48 24.62 -18.27
N THR A 522 18.58 23.72 -17.29
CA THR A 522 18.41 22.28 -17.49
C THR A 522 17.02 21.76 -17.09
N LYS A 523 16.12 22.62 -16.61
CA LYS A 523 14.94 22.17 -15.84
C LYS A 523 13.60 22.74 -16.26
N ASN A 524 13.57 23.79 -17.07
CA ASN A 524 12.33 24.40 -17.56
C ASN A 524 12.23 24.24 -19.08
N SER A 525 11.15 23.66 -19.60
CA SER A 525 10.97 23.39 -21.02
C SER A 525 9.51 23.40 -21.44
N ILE A 526 9.26 23.65 -22.73
CA ILE A 526 7.98 23.34 -23.38
C ILE A 526 8.15 22.05 -24.17
N ASN A 527 7.36 21.02 -23.83
CA ASN A 527 7.55 19.68 -24.41
C ASN A 527 6.68 19.41 -25.63
N SER A 528 5.48 19.99 -25.67
CA SER A 528 4.54 19.77 -26.77
C SER A 528 3.50 20.85 -26.79
N SER A 529 3.05 21.23 -27.98
CA SER A 529 1.91 22.11 -28.14
C SER A 529 0.97 21.59 -29.21
N GLU A 530 -0.32 21.87 -29.02
CA GLU A 530 -1.36 21.59 -29.99
C GLU A 530 -2.42 22.68 -29.90
N GLU A 531 -3.08 22.96 -31.01
CA GLU A 531 -4.30 23.75 -30.96
C GLU A 531 -5.41 22.90 -30.34
N VAL A 532 -6.16 23.48 -29.41
CA VAL A 532 -7.30 22.85 -28.77
C VAL A 532 -8.52 23.72 -29.00
N GLU A 533 -9.59 23.07 -29.44
CA GLU A 533 -10.91 23.66 -29.28
C GLU A 533 -11.30 23.50 -27.81
N PHE A 534 -11.27 24.59 -27.05
CA PHE A 534 -11.77 24.55 -25.69
C PHE A 534 -13.30 24.33 -25.77
N PRO A 535 -13.85 23.16 -25.38
CA PRO A 535 -15.11 22.70 -25.94
C PRO A 535 -16.35 23.45 -25.46
N ASN A 536 -17.30 23.51 -26.40
CA ASN A 536 -18.76 23.69 -26.25
C ASN A 536 -19.41 22.72 -25.27
#